data_AF-A0A953PS91-F1
#
_entry.id   AF-A0A953PS91-F1
#
_cell.length_a   1.000
_cell.length_b   1.000
_cell.length_c   1.000
_cell.angle_alpha   90.00
_cell.angle_beta   90.00
_cell.angle_gamma   90.00
#
_symmetry.space_group_name_H-M   'P 1'
#
loop_
_entity.id
_entity.type
_entity.pdbx_description
1 polymer ?
#
loop_
_entity_poly.entity_id
_entity_poly.type
_entity_poly.pdbx_seq_one_letter_code
_entity_poly.pdbx_strand_id
1 'polypeptide(L)'
;MWLIVFFLMWPQATSSTGAQNAAGGLDFATFKSTVEPLLLEKRPGHARCVTCHSTGTAFRLQALAKGETMWSEEQSQKNFEMAKRFVLPGVPAKSRLLVMPLSHEAGGTEFHPGGKHWESQSDAEWKALANWVNGVK
;
A
#
# COMPACT_ATOMS: atom_id res chain seq x y z
N MET A 1 33.09 46.01 34.47
CA MET A 1 32.98 44.58 34.15
C MET A 1 31.57 44.10 34.52
N TRP A 2 30.59 44.40 33.68
CA TRP A 2 29.23 43.84 33.76
C TRP A 2 28.88 43.39 32.35
N LEU A 3 28.92 42.07 32.14
CA LEU A 3 28.30 41.40 31.02
C LEU A 3 26.83 41.16 31.39
N ILE A 4 25.91 41.24 30.43
CA ILE A 4 24.78 40.31 30.19
C ILE A 4 23.93 40.90 29.04
N VAL A 5 24.21 40.47 27.80
CA VAL A 5 23.46 39.50 26.98
C VAL A 5 22.14 40.06 26.42
N PHE A 6 22.21 40.55 25.18
CA PHE A 6 21.06 40.68 24.28
C PHE A 6 20.54 39.27 23.93
N PHE A 7 19.40 38.88 24.50
CA PHE A 7 18.65 37.73 23.99
C PHE A 7 17.74 38.21 22.86
N LEU A 8 18.25 38.16 21.62
CA LEU A 8 17.41 38.20 20.43
C LEU A 8 16.60 36.91 20.39
N MET A 9 15.34 36.98 20.80
CA MET A 9 14.36 35.90 20.62
C MET A 9 14.06 35.78 19.12
N TRP A 10 14.81 34.92 18.44
CA TRP A 10 14.49 34.50 17.09
C TRP A 10 13.29 33.54 17.17
N PRO A 11 12.18 33.79 16.44
CA PRO A 11 11.12 32.80 16.38
C PRO A 11 11.66 31.55 15.67
N GLN A 12 11.70 30.43 16.39
CA GLN A 12 11.91 29.14 15.76
C GLN A 12 10.66 28.83 14.95
N ALA A 13 10.80 28.80 13.63
CA ALA A 13 9.81 28.15 12.77
C ALA A 13 9.80 26.67 13.16
N THR A 14 8.70 26.22 13.78
CA THR A 14 8.46 24.80 13.97
C THR A 14 8.28 24.18 12.58
N SER A 15 9.32 23.53 12.07
CA SER A 15 9.18 22.60 10.95
C SER A 15 8.46 21.35 11.46
N SER A 16 7.14 21.42 11.53
CA SER A 16 6.27 20.25 11.62
C SER A 16 6.13 19.64 10.23
N THR A 17 7.21 19.06 9.69
CA THR A 17 7.14 18.12 8.56
C THR A 17 6.73 16.75 9.09
N GLY A 18 5.48 16.66 9.51
CA GLY A 18 4.86 15.41 9.96
C GLY A 18 3.35 15.57 9.88
N ALA A 19 2.74 14.80 8.98
CA ALA A 19 1.30 14.75 8.71
C ALA A 19 0.70 15.90 7.88
N GLN A 20 1.27 16.21 6.72
CA GLN A 20 0.58 16.93 5.65
C GLN A 20 0.64 16.13 4.34
N ASN A 21 0.00 14.96 4.28
CA ASN A 21 -0.31 14.27 3.01
C ASN A 21 -1.46 13.25 3.15
N ALA A 22 -2.41 13.45 4.08
CA ALA A 22 -3.65 12.65 4.10
C ALA A 22 -4.80 13.32 3.33
N ALA A 23 -4.52 14.36 2.54
CA ALA A 23 -5.53 15.14 1.81
C ALA A 23 -5.49 14.93 0.28
N GLY A 24 -4.61 14.06 -0.23
CA GLY A 24 -4.67 13.56 -1.59
C GLY A 24 -5.19 12.13 -1.56
N GLY A 25 -6.28 11.84 -2.28
CA GLY A 25 -6.74 10.46 -2.46
C GLY A 25 -5.64 9.55 -3.00
N LEU A 26 -5.91 8.24 -3.00
CA LEU A 26 -5.01 7.22 -3.55
C LEU A 26 -4.59 7.62 -4.99
N ASP A 27 -3.30 7.49 -5.29
CA ASP A 27 -2.74 7.89 -6.58
C ASP A 27 -2.71 6.71 -7.56
N PHE A 28 -3.22 6.91 -8.78
CA PHE A 28 -3.28 5.87 -9.80
C PHE A 28 -1.90 5.54 -10.39
N ALA A 29 -1.05 6.54 -10.62
CA ALA A 29 0.28 6.30 -11.19
C ALA A 29 1.17 5.54 -10.20
N THR A 30 1.10 5.90 -8.91
CA THR A 30 1.77 5.14 -7.85
C THR A 30 1.19 3.73 -7.74
N PHE A 31 -0.14 3.55 -7.77
CA PHE A 31 -0.75 2.21 -7.78
C PHE A 31 -0.21 1.34 -8.93
N LYS A 32 -0.23 1.86 -10.15
CA LYS A 32 0.21 1.14 -11.34
C LYS A 32 1.69 0.77 -11.30
N SER A 33 2.53 1.66 -10.81
CA SER A 33 3.99 1.44 -10.77
C SER A 33 4.47 0.63 -9.57
N THR A 34 3.74 0.61 -8.45
CA THR A 34 4.21 -0.01 -7.20
C THR A 34 3.33 -1.16 -6.72
N VAL A 35 2.00 -1.04 -6.83
CA VAL A 35 1.05 -2.00 -6.27
C VAL A 35 0.73 -3.10 -7.26
N GLU A 36 0.45 -2.74 -8.52
CA GLU A 36 0.10 -3.73 -9.55
C GLU A 36 1.13 -4.83 -9.75
N PRO A 37 2.45 -4.54 -9.81
CA PRO A 37 3.45 -5.59 -9.92
C PRO A 37 3.36 -6.61 -8.79
N LEU A 38 3.07 -6.16 -7.55
CA LEU A 38 2.97 -7.05 -6.39
C LEU A 38 1.78 -8.01 -6.46
N LEU A 39 0.69 -7.58 -7.10
CA LEU A 39 -0.52 -8.40 -7.34
C LEU A 39 -0.28 -9.46 -8.44
N LEU A 40 0.70 -9.22 -9.30
CA LEU A 40 1.14 -10.10 -10.37
C LEU A 40 2.36 -10.93 -9.98
N GLU A 41 3.05 -10.62 -8.88
CA GLU A 41 4.30 -11.26 -8.49
C GLU A 41 4.10 -12.72 -8.05
N LYS A 42 4.98 -13.61 -8.51
CA LYS A 42 4.97 -15.04 -8.15
C LYS A 42 6.09 -15.28 -7.15
N ARG A 43 5.70 -15.41 -5.88
CA ARG A 43 6.63 -15.71 -4.78
C ARG A 43 6.79 -17.22 -4.61
N PRO A 44 7.98 -17.72 -4.23
CA PRO A 44 8.16 -19.12 -3.85
C PRO A 44 7.15 -19.51 -2.77
N GLY A 45 6.47 -20.66 -2.94
CA GLY A 45 5.46 -21.13 -1.98
C GLY A 45 4.08 -20.45 -2.06
N HIS A 46 3.90 -19.34 -2.78
CA HIS A 46 2.63 -18.60 -2.82
C HIS A 46 2.01 -18.53 -4.21
N ALA A 47 0.68 -18.62 -4.31
CA ALA A 47 -0.01 -18.27 -5.54
C ALA A 47 0.17 -16.77 -5.85
N ARG A 48 0.05 -16.37 -7.12
CA ARG A 48 -0.07 -14.93 -7.46
C ARG A 48 -1.42 -14.45 -6.95
N CYS A 49 -1.52 -13.20 -6.50
CA CYS A 49 -2.82 -12.65 -6.05
C CYS A 49 -3.86 -12.77 -7.19
N VAL A 50 -3.47 -12.38 -8.40
CA VAL A 50 -4.35 -12.46 -9.59
C VAL A 50 -4.91 -13.86 -9.85
N THR A 51 -4.21 -14.94 -9.52
CA THR A 51 -4.67 -16.32 -9.79
C THR A 51 -6.02 -16.63 -9.16
N CYS A 52 -6.25 -16.18 -7.92
CA CYS A 52 -7.52 -16.39 -7.23
C CYS A 52 -8.44 -15.17 -7.40
N HIS A 53 -7.88 -13.96 -7.40
CA HIS A 53 -8.64 -12.72 -7.45
C HIS A 53 -9.23 -12.42 -8.84
N SER A 54 -8.78 -13.10 -9.91
CA SER A 54 -9.34 -12.99 -11.26
C SER A 54 -10.48 -13.98 -11.56
N THR A 55 -10.90 -14.83 -10.63
CA THR A 55 -11.93 -15.85 -10.89
C THR A 55 -13.25 -15.60 -10.15
N GLY A 56 -13.23 -15.21 -8.87
CA GLY A 56 -14.51 -15.08 -8.13
C GLY A 56 -14.48 -14.54 -6.70
N THR A 57 -13.42 -13.86 -6.28
CA THR A 57 -13.41 -13.23 -4.94
C THR A 57 -14.05 -11.84 -4.94
N ALA A 58 -14.36 -11.30 -3.75
CA ALA A 58 -14.83 -9.93 -3.60
C ALA A 58 -13.81 -8.89 -4.08
N PHE A 59 -12.51 -9.14 -3.90
CA PHE A 59 -11.45 -8.33 -4.51
C PHE A 59 -11.22 -8.83 -5.94
N ARG A 60 -12.05 -8.32 -6.87
CA ARG A 60 -12.15 -8.83 -8.25
C ARG A 60 -11.15 -8.11 -9.17
N LEU A 61 -9.98 -8.73 -9.37
CA LEU A 61 -9.00 -8.26 -10.33
C LEU A 61 -9.38 -8.63 -11.77
N GLN A 62 -8.96 -7.81 -12.73
CA GLN A 62 -9.02 -8.15 -14.14
C GLN A 62 -8.09 -9.32 -14.45
N ALA A 63 -8.54 -10.25 -15.28
CA ALA A 63 -7.68 -11.33 -15.76
C ALA A 63 -6.66 -10.79 -16.77
N LEU A 64 -5.44 -11.32 -16.75
CA LEU A 64 -4.47 -11.06 -17.80
C LEU A 64 -4.93 -11.72 -19.11
N ALA A 65 -4.73 -11.04 -20.24
CA ALA A 65 -4.91 -11.66 -21.53
C ALA A 65 -3.89 -12.80 -21.72
N LYS A 66 -4.21 -13.76 -22.60
CA LYS A 66 -3.37 -14.94 -22.81
C LYS A 66 -1.98 -14.52 -23.29
N GLY A 67 -0.95 -14.89 -22.54
CA GLY A 67 0.45 -14.58 -22.84
C GLY A 67 0.96 -13.24 -22.30
N GLU A 68 0.07 -12.39 -21.76
CA GLU A 68 0.46 -11.11 -21.19
C GLU A 68 1.05 -11.27 -19.79
N THR A 69 2.03 -10.42 -19.49
CA THR A 69 2.69 -10.37 -18.18
C THR A 69 2.26 -9.15 -17.36
N MET A 70 1.57 -8.19 -17.98
CA MET A 70 1.08 -6.96 -17.37
C MET A 70 -0.35 -6.64 -17.84
N TRP A 71 -1.06 -5.84 -17.05
CA TRP A 71 -2.39 -5.36 -17.42
C TRP A 71 -2.32 -4.23 -18.47
N SER A 72 -3.34 -4.14 -19.31
CA SER A 72 -3.54 -2.95 -20.14
C SER A 72 -3.93 -1.74 -19.28
N GLU A 73 -3.81 -0.52 -19.82
CA GLU A 73 -4.22 0.70 -19.13
C GLU A 73 -5.67 0.64 -18.61
N GLU A 74 -6.59 0.17 -19.45
CA GLU A 74 -8.00 0.01 -19.08
C GLU A 74 -8.19 -1.00 -17.93
N GLN A 75 -7.44 -2.11 -17.97
CA GLN A 75 -7.48 -3.11 -16.90
C GLN A 75 -6.90 -2.55 -15.60
N SER A 76 -5.81 -1.78 -15.70
CA SER A 76 -5.19 -1.13 -14.54
C SER A 76 -6.13 -0.14 -13.86
N GLN A 77 -6.87 0.67 -14.62
CA GLN A 77 -7.87 1.59 -14.06
C GLN A 77 -8.99 0.83 -13.32
N LYS A 78 -9.47 -0.28 -13.89
CA LYS A 78 -10.47 -1.14 -13.22
C LYS A 78 -9.92 -1.77 -11.93
N ASN A 79 -8.66 -2.22 -11.94
CA ASN A 79 -8.00 -2.77 -10.77
C ASN A 79 -7.79 -1.72 -9.68
N PHE A 80 -7.44 -0.49 -10.05
CA PHE A 80 -7.31 0.63 -9.13
C PHE A 80 -8.63 0.97 -8.45
N GLU A 81 -9.72 1.09 -9.21
CA GLU A 81 -11.06 1.32 -8.65
C GLU A 81 -11.53 0.18 -7.75
N MET A 82 -11.07 -1.05 -8.03
CA MET A 82 -11.31 -2.16 -7.13
C MET A 82 -10.47 -2.06 -5.85
N ALA A 83 -9.16 -1.81 -5.96
CA ALA A 83 -8.25 -1.72 -4.82
C ALA A 83 -8.67 -0.65 -3.81
N LYS A 84 -9.17 0.50 -4.29
CA LYS A 84 -9.73 1.58 -3.45
C LYS A 84 -10.80 1.10 -2.47
N ARG A 85 -11.59 0.08 -2.81
CA ARG A 85 -12.65 -0.45 -1.93
C ARG A 85 -12.12 -1.35 -0.80
N PHE A 86 -10.85 -1.74 -0.87
CA PHE A 86 -10.21 -2.65 0.09
C PHE A 86 -9.14 -1.97 0.95
N VAL A 87 -9.03 -0.64 0.85
CA VAL A 87 -8.11 0.16 1.64
C VAL A 87 -8.82 1.29 2.36
N LEU A 88 -8.30 1.65 3.51
CA LEU A 88 -8.64 2.84 4.26
C LEU A 88 -7.48 3.82 4.09
N PRO A 89 -7.64 4.90 3.29
CA PRO A 89 -6.57 5.88 3.07
C PRO A 89 -6.00 6.40 4.39
N GLY A 90 -4.67 6.44 4.49
CA GLY A 90 -3.95 6.82 5.71
C GLY A 90 -3.94 5.77 6.82
N VAL A 91 -4.55 4.59 6.64
CA VAL A 91 -4.62 3.53 7.67
C VAL A 91 -4.27 2.14 7.11
N PRO A 92 -2.99 1.87 6.76
CA PRO A 92 -2.58 0.60 6.15
C PRO A 92 -2.87 -0.62 7.03
N ALA A 93 -2.61 -0.52 8.34
CA ALA A 93 -2.81 -1.62 9.29
C ALA A 93 -4.28 -1.99 9.55
N LYS A 94 -5.24 -1.24 9.00
CA LYS A 94 -6.69 -1.59 9.02
C LYS A 94 -7.25 -1.83 7.61
N SER A 95 -6.40 -1.78 6.59
CA SER A 95 -6.80 -1.95 5.19
C SER A 95 -6.81 -3.43 4.83
N ARG A 96 -7.97 -3.95 4.43
CA ARG A 96 -8.19 -5.38 4.07
C ARG A 96 -7.18 -5.89 3.04
N LEU A 97 -6.79 -5.06 2.07
CA LEU A 97 -5.78 -5.40 1.05
C LEU A 97 -4.43 -5.77 1.67
N LEU A 98 -4.06 -5.17 2.80
CA LEU A 98 -2.76 -5.39 3.47
C LEU A 98 -2.84 -6.43 4.57
N VAL A 99 -3.94 -6.48 5.35
CA VAL A 99 -4.02 -7.35 6.54
C VAL A 99 -4.41 -8.79 6.23
N MET A 100 -5.17 -9.05 5.16
CA MET A 100 -5.56 -10.42 4.78
C MET A 100 -4.34 -11.30 4.43
N PRO A 101 -3.41 -10.84 3.55
CA PRO A 101 -2.23 -11.62 3.21
C PRO A 101 -1.06 -11.48 4.21
N LEU A 102 -1.16 -10.66 5.26
CA LEU A 102 -0.13 -10.55 6.31
C LEU A 102 -0.26 -11.70 7.32
N SER A 103 0.86 -12.21 7.86
CA SER A 103 0.88 -13.20 8.94
C SER A 103 0.03 -12.77 10.14
N HIS A 104 -0.53 -13.73 10.88
CA HIS A 104 -1.35 -13.42 12.05
C HIS A 104 -0.53 -12.64 13.08
N GLU A 105 0.69 -13.11 13.33
CA GLU A 105 1.63 -12.59 14.33
C GLU A 105 2.01 -11.13 14.07
N ALA A 106 1.98 -10.68 12.81
CA ALA A 106 2.23 -9.29 12.42
C ALA A 106 0.95 -8.41 12.38
N GLY A 107 -0.19 -8.93 12.86
CA GLY A 107 -1.48 -8.23 12.89
C GLY A 107 -2.36 -8.48 11.66
N GLY A 108 -2.07 -9.52 10.90
CA GLY A 108 -2.95 -10.01 9.84
C GLY A 108 -4.12 -10.83 10.36
N THR A 109 -4.97 -11.30 9.45
CA THR A 109 -6.12 -12.15 9.82
C THR A 109 -5.72 -13.60 10.09
N GLU A 110 -6.58 -14.40 10.71
CA GLU A 110 -6.32 -15.83 10.89
C GLU A 110 -6.17 -16.57 9.55
N PHE A 111 -7.07 -16.31 8.60
CA PHE A 111 -7.19 -17.09 7.38
C PHE A 111 -7.18 -16.22 6.12
N HIS A 112 -6.43 -16.69 5.11
CA HIS A 112 -6.47 -16.21 3.74
C HIS A 112 -6.23 -17.40 2.80
N PRO A 113 -7.16 -17.77 1.91
CA PRO A 113 -7.02 -18.95 1.05
C PRO A 113 -5.75 -18.96 0.18
N GLY A 114 -5.26 -17.79 -0.24
CA GLY A 114 -4.03 -17.66 -1.02
C GLY A 114 -2.73 -17.80 -0.20
N GLY A 115 -2.84 -17.97 1.12
CA GLY A 115 -1.72 -18.00 2.05
C GLY A 115 -1.31 -16.62 2.56
N LYS A 116 -0.31 -16.59 3.45
CA LYS A 116 0.29 -15.36 3.97
C LYS A 116 1.49 -14.99 3.12
N HIS A 117 1.50 -13.81 2.51
CA HIS A 117 2.55 -13.35 1.60
C HIS A 117 3.65 -12.55 2.31
N TRP A 118 3.36 -12.02 3.49
CA TRP A 118 4.28 -11.19 4.27
C TRP A 118 4.25 -11.66 5.72
N GLU A 119 5.43 -11.74 6.32
CA GLU A 119 5.61 -12.17 7.71
C GLU A 119 5.66 -10.98 8.66
N SER A 120 5.87 -9.76 8.13
CA SER A 120 5.96 -8.55 8.93
C SER A 120 5.53 -7.30 8.16
N GLN A 121 5.05 -6.29 8.89
CA GLN A 121 4.85 -4.93 8.35
C GLN A 121 6.18 -4.24 7.98
N SER A 122 7.33 -4.83 8.37
CA SER A 122 8.64 -4.36 7.95
C SER A 122 9.02 -4.79 6.54
N ASP A 123 8.34 -5.78 5.97
CA ASP A 123 8.65 -6.37 4.66
C ASP A 123 8.56 -5.31 3.56
N ALA A 124 9.51 -5.33 2.62
CA ALA A 124 9.66 -4.26 1.64
C ALA A 124 8.41 -4.08 0.77
N GLU A 125 7.79 -5.18 0.35
CA GLU A 125 6.56 -5.15 -0.44
C GLU A 125 5.35 -4.69 0.38
N TRP A 126 5.25 -5.09 1.64
CA TRP A 126 4.20 -4.60 2.54
C TRP A 126 4.32 -3.09 2.73
N LYS A 127 5.54 -2.57 2.92
CA LYS A 127 5.82 -1.13 3.00
C LYS A 127 5.46 -0.40 1.71
N ALA A 128 5.72 -0.99 0.54
CA ALA A 128 5.32 -0.38 -0.73
C ALA A 128 3.79 -0.17 -0.81
N LEU A 129 3.01 -1.18 -0.41
CA LEU A 129 1.56 -1.06 -0.30
C LEU A 129 1.14 -0.01 0.73
N ALA A 130 1.78 -0.02 1.90
CA ALA A 130 1.46 0.90 2.98
C ALA A 130 1.77 2.35 2.60
N ASN A 131 2.86 2.59 1.88
CA ASN A 131 3.23 3.91 1.34
C ASN A 131 2.14 4.42 0.39
N TRP A 132 1.67 3.58 -0.54
CA TRP A 132 0.56 3.96 -1.42
C TRP A 132 -0.72 4.28 -0.63
N VAL A 133 -1.07 3.46 0.36
CA VAL A 133 -2.25 3.72 1.22
C VAL A 133 -2.10 5.01 2.04
N ASN A 134 -0.87 5.35 2.43
CA ASN A 134 -0.54 6.59 3.13
C ASN A 134 -0.44 7.82 2.21
N GLY A 135 -0.67 7.67 0.90
CA GLY A 135 -0.60 8.76 -0.07
C GLY A 135 0.83 9.20 -0.41
N VAL A 136 1.84 8.37 -0.14
CA VAL A 136 3.21 8.59 -0.60
C VAL A 136 3.25 8.37 -2.12
N LYS A 137 3.86 9.31 -2.85
CA LYS A 137 4.00 9.27 -4.30
C LYS A 137 5.43 8.98 -4.73
#